data_AF-A0A7Y4X3A5-F1
#
_entry.id   AF-A0A7Y4X3A5-F1
#
_cell.length_a   1.000
_cell.length_b   1.000
_cell.length_c   1.000
_cell.angle_alpha   90.00
_cell.angle_beta   90.00
_cell.angle_gamma   90.00
#
_symmetry.space_group_name_H-M   'P 1'
#
loop_
_entity.id
_entity.type
_entity.pdbx_description
1 polymer ?
#
loop_
_entity_poly.entity_id
_entity_poly.type
_entity_poly.pdbx_seq_one_letter_code
_entity_poly.pdbx_strand_id
1 'polypeptide(L)'
;DWGWLGSAQSKQRRFLRRVTLYRPGEETIILLTDLLDATLFPATDLLALYLARWSIERVFQQITEVFHLQTLIGTTPQGTVFQFAFCGVLYNLVQVVRAYVATAQARPGPTISTELLFDDVQRQLVAVTELVPAEQLAIVVPVLPTEEALRAQLTRLLGTIWTPRWLKQPTTKRKAPALRTPTRGNHTSVFRVITGYHKQRVNPLLK
;
A
#
# COMPACT_ATOMS: atom_id res chain seq x y z
N ASP A 1 -24.89 13.30 -11.44
CA ASP A 1 -25.91 12.91 -12.45
C ASP A 1 -26.31 11.47 -12.26
N TRP A 2 -27.46 11.05 -12.79
CA TRP A 2 -27.91 9.66 -12.79
C TRP A 2 -28.13 9.21 -14.23
N GLY A 3 -28.00 7.92 -14.47
CA GLY A 3 -28.20 7.39 -15.79
C GLY A 3 -28.00 5.89 -15.84
N TRP A 4 -28.28 5.33 -17.00
CA TRP A 4 -28.09 3.92 -17.21
C TRP A 4 -26.74 3.62 -17.84
N LEU A 5 -26.03 2.65 -17.29
CA LEU A 5 -24.85 2.04 -17.89
C LEU A 5 -25.27 0.78 -18.65
N GLY A 6 -24.93 0.73 -19.94
CA GLY A 6 -25.31 -0.35 -20.87
C GLY A 6 -26.43 0.01 -21.84
N SER A 7 -26.56 -0.76 -22.92
CA SER A 7 -27.59 -0.56 -23.94
C SER A 7 -28.99 -0.87 -23.40
N ALA A 8 -30.02 -0.23 -23.99
CA ALA A 8 -31.41 -0.45 -23.59
C ALA A 8 -31.90 -1.90 -23.77
N GLN A 9 -31.26 -2.65 -24.68
CA GLN A 9 -31.58 -4.04 -25.00
C GLN A 9 -30.79 -5.03 -24.11
N SER A 10 -29.79 -4.57 -23.36
CA SER A 10 -28.99 -5.43 -22.48
C SER A 10 -29.72 -5.73 -21.18
N LYS A 11 -29.91 -7.03 -20.88
CA LYS A 11 -30.47 -7.48 -19.60
C LYS A 11 -29.58 -7.15 -18.40
N GLN A 12 -28.30 -6.83 -18.63
CA GLN A 12 -27.35 -6.47 -17.57
C GLN A 12 -27.22 -4.95 -17.37
N ARG A 13 -28.06 -4.14 -18.02
CA ARG A 13 -28.05 -2.68 -17.86
C ARG A 13 -28.31 -2.30 -16.39
N ARG A 14 -27.54 -1.35 -15.86
CA ARG A 14 -27.65 -0.87 -14.48
C ARG A 14 -27.96 0.61 -14.43
N PHE A 15 -28.91 1.00 -13.58
CA PHE A 15 -29.13 2.41 -13.28
C PHE A 15 -28.17 2.83 -12.17
N LEU A 16 -27.36 3.85 -12.45
CA LEU A 16 -26.25 4.27 -11.60
C LEU A 16 -26.25 5.79 -11.44
N ARG A 17 -25.52 6.24 -10.42
CA ARG A 17 -25.16 7.62 -10.19
C ARG A 17 -23.71 7.85 -10.60
N ARG A 18 -23.47 8.97 -11.28
CA ARG A 18 -22.16 9.49 -11.68
C ARG A 18 -21.78 10.70 -10.83
N VAL A 19 -20.64 10.61 -10.17
CA VAL A 19 -19.98 11.70 -9.45
C VAL A 19 -18.73 12.11 -10.24
N THR A 20 -18.58 13.40 -10.51
CA THR A 20 -17.46 13.93 -11.29
C THR A 20 -16.65 14.90 -10.43
N LEU A 21 -15.35 14.63 -10.29
CA LEU A 21 -14.41 15.50 -9.60
C LEU A 21 -13.46 16.14 -10.63
N TYR A 22 -13.62 17.45 -10.81
CA TYR A 22 -12.73 18.25 -11.65
C TYR A 22 -11.49 18.67 -10.85
N ARG A 23 -10.31 18.45 -11.43
CA ARG A 23 -9.03 18.78 -10.82
C ARG A 23 -8.23 19.67 -11.79
N PRO A 24 -8.05 20.97 -11.50
CA PRO A 24 -7.36 21.87 -12.42
C PRO A 24 -5.96 21.37 -12.78
N GLY A 25 -5.68 21.24 -14.08
CA GLY A 25 -4.40 20.75 -14.59
C GLY A 25 -4.16 19.24 -14.44
N GLU A 26 -5.13 18.48 -13.92
CA GLU A 26 -5.10 17.03 -13.81
C GLU A 26 -6.29 16.39 -14.53
N GLU A 27 -6.26 15.07 -14.70
CA GLU A 27 -7.39 14.35 -15.29
C GLU A 27 -8.61 14.37 -14.37
N THR A 28 -9.79 14.59 -14.97
CA THR A 28 -11.09 14.49 -14.31
C THR A 28 -11.32 13.07 -13.79
N ILE A 29 -11.73 12.94 -12.54
CA ILE A 29 -12.11 11.65 -11.96
C ILE A 29 -13.63 11.47 -12.09
N ILE A 30 -14.05 10.32 -12.59
CA ILE A 30 -15.46 9.92 -12.66
C ILE A 30 -15.65 8.68 -11.81
N LEU A 31 -16.53 8.77 -10.80
CA LEU A 31 -16.95 7.66 -9.96
C LEU A 31 -18.38 7.26 -10.34
N LEU A 32 -18.58 5.96 -10.63
CA LEU A 32 -19.89 5.36 -10.87
C LEU A 32 -20.28 4.52 -9.65
N THR A 33 -21.50 4.68 -9.17
CA THR A 33 -22.02 3.95 -8.00
C THR A 33 -23.51 3.64 -8.15
N ASP A 34 -23.96 2.55 -7.55
CA ASP A 34 -25.38 2.20 -7.38
C ASP A 34 -25.99 2.81 -6.12
N LEU A 35 -25.23 3.61 -5.36
CA LEU A 35 -25.74 4.43 -4.26
C LEU A 35 -26.45 5.67 -4.82
N LEU A 36 -27.76 5.52 -5.07
CA LEU A 36 -28.55 6.51 -5.80
C LEU A 36 -28.96 7.72 -4.95
N ASP A 37 -29.11 7.56 -3.64
CA ASP A 37 -29.54 8.64 -2.75
C ASP A 37 -28.38 9.62 -2.48
N ALA A 38 -28.51 10.84 -2.98
CA ALA A 38 -27.49 11.87 -2.82
C ALA A 38 -27.45 12.53 -1.44
N THR A 39 -28.54 12.44 -0.69
CA THR A 39 -28.65 12.99 0.66
C THR A 39 -28.06 12.01 1.67
N LEU A 40 -28.40 10.73 1.55
CA LEU A 40 -27.86 9.67 2.41
C LEU A 40 -26.40 9.34 2.09
N PHE A 41 -26.00 9.45 0.82
CA PHE A 41 -24.63 9.19 0.37
C PHE A 41 -24.06 10.41 -0.38
N PRO A 42 -23.55 11.44 0.34
CA PRO A 42 -22.97 12.62 -0.27
C PRO A 42 -21.79 12.30 -1.19
N ALA A 43 -21.62 13.09 -2.25
CA ALA A 43 -20.53 12.90 -3.22
C ALA A 43 -19.14 13.03 -2.59
N THR A 44 -18.99 13.90 -1.58
CA THR A 44 -17.76 14.10 -0.83
C THR A 44 -17.31 12.83 -0.13
N ASP A 45 -18.24 12.11 0.49
CA ASP A 45 -17.95 10.92 1.29
C ASP A 45 -17.58 9.76 0.36
N LEU A 46 -18.30 9.63 -0.75
CA LEU A 46 -17.98 8.66 -1.80
C LEU A 46 -16.58 8.87 -2.39
N LEU A 47 -16.21 10.13 -2.65
CA LEU A 47 -14.87 10.47 -3.14
C LEU A 47 -13.79 10.24 -2.07
N ALA A 48 -14.07 10.54 -0.81
CA ALA A 48 -13.17 10.26 0.31
C ALA A 48 -12.93 8.76 0.49
N LEU A 49 -13.98 7.94 0.41
CA LEU A 49 -13.88 6.48 0.42
C LEU A 49 -13.13 5.95 -0.81
N TYR A 50 -13.37 6.52 -1.99
CA TYR A 50 -12.64 6.14 -3.20
C TYR A 50 -11.15 6.48 -3.09
N LEU A 51 -10.81 7.61 -2.47
CA LEU A 51 -9.42 7.95 -2.14
C LEU A 51 -8.85 6.97 -1.10
N ALA A 52 -9.63 6.57 -0.10
CA ALA A 52 -9.21 5.57 0.88
C ALA A 52 -8.94 4.20 0.22
N ARG A 53 -9.66 3.83 -0.85
CA ARG A 53 -9.42 2.60 -1.62
C ARG A 53 -7.98 2.48 -2.14
N TRP A 54 -7.36 3.60 -2.53
CA TRP A 54 -5.95 3.63 -2.95
C TRP A 54 -4.97 3.16 -1.85
N SER A 55 -5.42 3.07 -0.59
CA SER A 55 -4.62 2.41 0.46
C SER A 55 -4.28 0.95 0.15
N ILE A 56 -5.15 0.23 -0.56
CA ILE A 56 -4.91 -1.17 -0.95
C ILE A 56 -3.75 -1.27 -1.95
N GLU A 57 -3.64 -0.34 -2.89
CA GLU A 57 -2.52 -0.31 -3.83
C GLU A 57 -1.19 -0.09 -3.10
N ARG A 58 -1.19 0.73 -2.04
CA ARG A 58 -0.04 0.89 -1.14
C ARG A 58 0.29 -0.40 -0.38
N VAL A 59 -0.72 -1.17 0.05
CA VAL A 59 -0.51 -2.49 0.67
C VAL A 59 0.20 -3.42 -0.32
N PHE A 60 -0.31 -3.55 -1.54
CA PHE A 60 0.31 -4.40 -2.57
C PHE A 60 1.72 -3.95 -2.93
N GLN A 61 1.94 -2.64 -3.05
CA GLN A 61 3.28 -2.08 -3.27
C GLN A 61 4.24 -2.46 -2.12
N GLN A 62 3.80 -2.35 -0.87
CA GLN A 62 4.63 -2.75 0.27
C GLN A 62 4.91 -4.26 0.25
N ILE A 63 3.92 -5.10 -0.08
CA ILE A 63 4.12 -6.55 -0.22
C ILE A 63 5.15 -6.87 -1.31
N THR A 64 5.10 -6.20 -2.47
CA THR A 64 6.01 -6.50 -3.58
C THR A 64 7.42 -5.95 -3.35
N GLU A 65 7.54 -4.73 -2.81
CA GLU A 65 8.82 -4.03 -2.66
C GLU A 65 9.52 -4.38 -1.34
N VAL A 66 8.80 -4.42 -0.21
CA VAL A 66 9.38 -4.61 1.13
C VAL A 66 9.55 -6.10 1.45
N PHE A 67 8.57 -6.94 1.12
CA PHE A 67 8.64 -8.39 1.40
C PHE A 67 9.30 -9.17 0.25
N HIS A 68 9.98 -8.47 -0.67
CA HIS A 68 10.75 -9.02 -1.78
C HIS A 68 9.99 -10.05 -2.65
N LEU A 69 8.66 -9.94 -2.76
CA LEU A 69 7.84 -10.86 -3.58
C LEU A 69 8.20 -10.78 -5.08
N GLN A 70 8.95 -9.78 -5.52
CA GLN A 70 9.52 -9.73 -6.88
C GLN A 70 10.48 -10.91 -7.17
N THR A 71 11.02 -11.55 -6.12
CA THR A 71 11.81 -12.77 -6.25
C THR A 71 10.95 -13.97 -5.86
N LEU A 72 10.39 -14.63 -6.87
CA LEU A 72 9.59 -15.84 -6.66
C LEU A 72 10.53 -17.01 -6.36
N ILE A 73 10.36 -17.60 -5.18
CA ILE A 73 11.08 -18.81 -4.77
C ILE A 73 10.33 -20.05 -5.29
N GLY A 74 9.00 -19.97 -5.36
CA GLY A 74 8.15 -21.02 -5.91
C GLY A 74 8.31 -21.15 -7.43
N THR A 75 8.61 -22.36 -7.90
CA THR A 75 8.68 -22.70 -9.33
C THR A 75 7.34 -23.16 -9.91
N THR A 76 6.28 -23.17 -9.09
CA THR A 76 4.93 -23.58 -9.48
C THR A 76 3.90 -22.47 -9.21
N PRO A 77 2.75 -22.47 -9.92
CA PRO A 77 1.66 -21.54 -9.63
C PRO A 77 1.18 -21.63 -8.17
N GLN A 78 1.10 -22.83 -7.61
CA GLN A 78 0.70 -23.07 -6.23
C GLN A 78 1.72 -22.49 -5.25
N GLY A 79 3.02 -22.67 -5.52
CA GLY A 79 4.09 -22.08 -4.73
C GLY A 79 4.05 -20.54 -4.74
N THR A 80 3.70 -19.95 -5.88
CA THR A 80 3.52 -18.49 -6.01
C THR A 80 2.35 -17.98 -5.17
N VAL A 81 1.19 -18.66 -5.23
CA VAL A 81 0.01 -18.31 -4.42
C VAL A 81 0.33 -18.43 -2.93
N PHE A 82 1.02 -19.49 -2.53
CA PHE A 82 1.46 -19.69 -1.15
C PHE A 82 2.40 -18.57 -0.67
N GLN A 83 3.43 -18.25 -1.46
CA GLN A 83 4.38 -17.18 -1.14
C GLN A 83 3.66 -15.84 -0.98
N PHE A 84 2.75 -15.50 -1.91
CA PHE A 84 1.95 -14.27 -1.81
C PHE A 84 1.07 -14.25 -0.55
N ALA A 85 0.36 -15.34 -0.26
CA ALA A 85 -0.48 -15.44 0.94
C ALA A 85 0.35 -15.27 2.23
N PHE A 86 1.53 -15.88 2.28
CA PHE A 86 2.46 -15.76 3.39
C PHE A 86 2.96 -14.32 3.58
N CYS A 87 3.35 -13.64 2.50
CA CYS A 87 3.70 -12.21 2.56
C CYS A 87 2.52 -11.34 3.05
N GLY A 88 1.28 -11.69 2.68
CA GLY A 88 0.08 -11.02 3.20
C GLY A 88 -0.09 -11.17 4.72
N VAL A 89 0.16 -12.38 5.25
CA VAL A 89 0.16 -12.64 6.70
C VAL A 89 1.27 -11.85 7.39
N LEU A 90 2.50 -11.90 6.86
CA LEU A 90 3.64 -11.16 7.42
C LEU A 90 3.38 -9.65 7.42
N TYR A 91 2.82 -9.11 6.34
CA TYR A 91 2.41 -7.72 6.27
C TYR A 91 1.47 -7.36 7.41
N ASN A 92 0.41 -8.15 7.63
CA ASN A 92 -0.55 -7.91 8.70
C ASN A 92 0.11 -7.97 10.09
N LEU A 93 1.01 -8.93 10.34
CA LEU A 93 1.77 -9.01 11.60
C LEU A 93 2.61 -7.76 11.82
N VAL A 94 3.31 -7.28 10.79
CA VAL A 94 4.10 -6.04 10.84
C VAL A 94 3.20 -4.82 11.11
N GLN A 95 1.99 -4.77 10.56
CA GLN A 95 1.02 -3.71 10.87
C GLN A 95 0.58 -3.75 12.34
N VAL A 96 0.38 -4.93 12.92
CA VAL A 96 0.07 -5.08 14.35
C VAL A 96 1.23 -4.55 15.20
N VAL A 97 2.47 -4.96 14.91
CA VAL A 97 3.66 -4.45 15.62
C VAL A 97 3.74 -2.92 15.51
N ARG A 98 3.58 -2.38 14.29
CA ARG A 98 3.58 -0.93 14.04
C ARG A 98 2.50 -0.22 14.84
N ALA A 99 1.32 -0.80 15.00
CA ALA A 99 0.20 -0.21 15.74
C ALA A 99 0.48 -0.13 17.25
N TYR A 100 1.09 -1.17 17.84
CA TYR A 100 1.48 -1.13 19.26
C TYR A 100 2.59 -0.10 19.50
N VAL A 101 3.61 -0.05 18.65
CA VAL A 101 4.68 0.95 18.73
C VAL A 101 4.10 2.37 18.57
N ALA A 102 3.21 2.58 17.59
CA ALA A 102 2.56 3.87 17.38
C ALA A 102 1.77 4.34 18.60
N THR A 103 0.98 3.44 19.17
CA THR A 103 0.19 3.70 20.39
C THR A 103 1.09 4.07 21.57
N ALA A 104 2.14 3.29 21.81
CA ALA A 104 3.06 3.52 22.91
C ALA A 104 3.82 4.85 22.79
N GLN A 105 4.10 5.29 21.57
CA GLN A 105 4.77 6.56 21.28
C GLN A 105 3.80 7.74 21.08
N ALA A 106 2.49 7.53 21.28
CA ALA A 106 1.44 8.52 21.02
C ALA A 106 1.55 9.18 19.63
N ARG A 107 1.89 8.37 18.61
CA ARG A 107 2.12 8.83 17.23
C ARG A 107 1.08 8.24 16.27
N PRO A 108 0.70 8.97 15.21
CA PRO A 108 -0.12 8.39 14.16
C PRO A 108 0.67 7.28 13.42
N GLY A 109 0.08 6.09 13.34
CA GLY A 109 0.69 4.93 12.65
C GLY A 109 1.27 5.22 11.26
N PRO A 110 0.64 6.06 10.40
CA PRO A 110 1.19 6.39 9.08
C PRO A 110 2.57 7.08 9.09
N THR A 111 2.95 7.72 10.20
CA THR A 111 4.25 8.40 10.38
C THR A 111 5.40 7.43 10.62
N ILE A 112 5.09 6.18 10.98
CA ILE A 112 6.06 5.11 11.19
C ILE A 112 6.21 4.32 9.88
N SER A 113 7.45 4.11 9.45
CA SER A 113 7.81 3.37 8.25
C SER A 113 7.65 1.87 8.49
N THR A 114 6.73 1.24 7.72
CA THR A 114 6.59 -0.23 7.71
C THR A 114 7.87 -0.89 7.20
N GLU A 115 8.54 -0.30 6.21
CA GLU A 115 9.75 -0.86 5.59
C GLU A 115 10.90 -0.92 6.60
N LEU A 116 11.23 0.21 7.23
CA LEU A 116 12.34 0.25 8.20
C LEU A 116 12.06 -0.58 9.45
N LEU A 117 10.78 -0.70 9.83
CA LEU A 117 10.34 -1.59 10.91
C LEU A 117 10.47 -3.05 10.49
N PHE A 118 10.07 -3.40 9.26
CA PHE A 118 10.22 -4.75 8.71
C PHE A 118 11.69 -5.17 8.63
N ASP A 119 12.59 -4.30 8.15
CA ASP A 119 14.04 -4.57 8.13
C ASP A 119 14.56 -4.96 9.51
N ASP A 120 14.14 -4.23 10.55
CA ASP A 120 14.57 -4.52 11.91
C ASP A 120 13.96 -5.82 12.45
N VAL A 121 12.67 -6.10 12.15
CA VAL A 121 12.03 -7.37 12.50
C VAL A 121 12.73 -8.54 11.82
N GLN A 122 13.03 -8.43 10.52
CA GLN A 122 13.76 -9.44 9.77
C GLN A 122 15.15 -9.67 10.36
N ARG A 123 15.91 -8.61 10.61
CA ARG A 123 17.25 -8.69 11.24
C ARG A 123 17.21 -9.35 12.61
N GLN A 124 16.20 -9.02 13.43
CA GLN A 124 16.01 -9.62 14.75
C GLN A 124 15.64 -11.10 14.66
N LEU A 125 14.75 -11.48 13.74
CA LEU A 125 14.39 -12.87 13.52
C LEU A 125 15.60 -13.69 13.07
N VAL A 126 16.39 -13.19 12.12
CA VAL A 126 17.65 -13.83 11.70
C VAL A 126 18.59 -14.01 12.89
N ALA A 127 18.80 -12.95 13.68
CA ALA A 127 19.67 -13.03 14.86
C ALA A 127 19.18 -14.07 15.88
N VAL A 128 17.87 -14.16 16.14
CA VAL A 128 17.30 -15.16 17.04
C VAL A 128 17.50 -16.57 16.47
N THR A 129 17.21 -16.78 15.20
CA THR A 129 17.33 -18.11 14.56
C THR A 129 18.79 -18.60 14.49
N GLU A 130 19.75 -17.70 14.28
CA GLU A 130 21.17 -18.07 14.17
C GLU A 130 21.85 -18.23 15.55
N LEU A 131 21.43 -17.46 16.56
CA LEU A 131 22.13 -17.38 17.84
C LEU A 131 21.44 -18.14 18.98
N VAL A 132 20.14 -18.45 18.86
CA VAL A 132 19.35 -19.03 19.94
C VAL A 132 18.83 -20.41 19.53
N PRO A 133 19.23 -21.49 20.23
CA PRO A 133 18.65 -22.82 20.00
C PRO A 133 17.13 -22.82 20.17
N ALA A 134 16.44 -23.59 19.35
CA ALA A 134 14.97 -23.61 19.31
C ALA A 134 14.35 -24.01 20.67
N GLU A 135 15.01 -24.90 21.41
CA GLU A 135 14.56 -25.37 22.72
C GLU A 135 14.59 -24.22 23.75
N GLN A 136 15.60 -23.35 23.67
CA GLN A 136 15.71 -22.19 24.55
C GLN A 136 14.67 -21.13 24.20
N LEU A 137 14.39 -20.96 22.91
CA LEU A 137 13.34 -20.04 22.45
C LEU A 137 11.95 -20.47 22.92
N ALA A 138 11.65 -21.78 22.90
CA ALA A 138 10.38 -22.31 23.35
C ALA A 138 10.10 -22.02 24.84
N ILE A 139 11.14 -21.95 25.68
CA ILE A 139 11.02 -21.66 27.11
C ILE A 139 10.59 -20.21 27.36
N VAL A 140 10.99 -19.26 26.51
CA VAL A 140 10.73 -17.82 26.71
C VAL A 140 9.45 -17.33 26.05
N VAL A 141 8.79 -18.15 25.22
CA VAL A 141 7.49 -17.82 24.60
C VAL A 141 6.38 -18.38 25.49
N PRO A 142 5.66 -17.54 26.25
CA PRO A 142 4.60 -18.02 27.13
C PRO A 142 3.39 -18.51 26.32
N VAL A 143 2.71 -19.53 26.83
CA VAL A 143 1.37 -19.90 26.35
C VAL A 143 0.39 -18.84 26.84
N LEU A 144 -0.29 -18.18 25.90
CA LEU A 144 -1.24 -17.10 26.17
C LEU A 144 -2.64 -17.60 25.81
N PRO A 145 -3.46 -18.03 26.79
CA PRO A 145 -4.72 -18.70 26.51
C PRO A 145 -5.86 -17.76 26.10
N THR A 146 -5.71 -16.45 26.31
CA THR A 146 -6.75 -15.46 26.00
C THR A 146 -6.23 -14.29 25.17
N GLU A 147 -7.15 -13.62 24.48
CA GLU A 147 -6.85 -12.41 23.71
C GLU A 147 -6.31 -11.29 24.61
N GLU A 148 -6.87 -11.13 25.80
CA GLU A 148 -6.47 -10.09 26.77
C GLU A 148 -5.03 -10.32 27.24
N ALA A 149 -4.66 -11.58 27.51
CA ALA A 149 -3.30 -11.94 27.89
C ALA A 149 -2.31 -11.64 26.75
N LEU A 150 -2.68 -11.94 25.51
CA LEU A 150 -1.87 -11.60 24.34
C LEU A 150 -1.71 -10.09 24.16
N ARG A 151 -2.81 -9.32 24.28
CA ARG A 151 -2.79 -7.86 24.18
C ARG A 151 -1.91 -7.24 25.27
N ALA A 152 -2.03 -7.69 26.51
CA ALA A 152 -1.21 -7.22 27.62
C ALA A 152 0.27 -7.54 27.40
N GLN A 153 0.58 -8.76 26.93
CA GLN A 153 1.96 -9.16 26.63
C GLN A 153 2.56 -8.33 25.49
N LEU A 154 1.82 -8.13 24.38
CA LEU A 154 2.27 -7.31 23.26
C LEU A 154 2.47 -5.85 23.68
N THR A 155 1.57 -5.30 24.49
CA THR A 155 1.70 -3.93 25.02
C THR A 155 2.96 -3.80 25.88
N ARG A 156 3.21 -4.77 26.76
CA ARG A 156 4.39 -4.80 27.63
C ARG A 156 5.69 -4.93 26.83
N LEU A 157 5.73 -5.81 25.83
CA LEU A 157 6.93 -6.07 25.04
C LEU A 157 7.23 -4.95 24.05
N LEU A 158 6.22 -4.47 23.32
CA LEU A 158 6.40 -3.49 22.24
C LEU A 158 6.34 -2.04 22.75
N GLY A 159 5.78 -1.82 23.94
CA GLY A 159 5.60 -0.47 24.50
C GLY A 159 6.91 0.25 24.81
N THR A 160 7.99 -0.49 25.06
CA THR A 160 9.32 0.06 25.34
C THR A 160 10.20 0.15 24.09
N ILE A 161 9.76 -0.41 22.96
CA ILE A 161 10.58 -0.50 21.75
C ILE A 161 10.35 0.74 20.89
N TRP A 162 11.40 1.53 20.72
CA TRP A 162 11.38 2.69 19.85
C TRP A 162 12.75 3.01 19.27
N THR A 163 12.77 3.44 18.02
CA THR A 163 13.92 4.08 17.39
C THR A 163 13.48 5.21 16.46
N PRO A 164 14.16 6.37 16.46
CA PRO A 164 13.90 7.45 15.50
C PRO A 164 14.05 7.02 14.04
N ARG A 165 14.83 5.96 13.77
CA ARG A 165 15.02 5.38 12.43
C ARG A 165 13.69 5.05 11.75
N TRP A 166 12.66 4.67 12.50
CA TRP A 166 11.38 4.29 11.91
C TRP A 166 10.54 5.49 11.44
N LEU A 167 10.93 6.73 11.69
CA LEU A 167 10.16 7.88 11.25
C LEU A 167 10.28 8.09 9.74
N LYS A 168 9.14 8.23 9.06
CA LYS A 168 9.12 8.69 7.67
C LYS A 168 9.52 10.17 7.61
N GLN A 169 10.29 10.50 6.60
CA GLN A 169 10.55 11.90 6.26
C GLN A 169 9.23 12.60 5.89
N PRO A 170 9.00 13.86 6.34
CA PRO A 170 7.85 14.63 5.92
C PRO A 170 7.82 14.76 4.40
N THR A 171 6.65 14.52 3.79
CA THR A 171 6.47 14.66 2.35
C THR A 171 6.73 16.11 1.95
N THR A 172 7.85 16.37 1.28
CA THR A 172 8.12 17.68 0.69
C THR A 172 7.17 17.85 -0.50
N LYS A 173 6.52 19.02 -0.64
CA LYS A 173 5.64 19.30 -1.78
C LYS A 173 6.35 18.92 -3.07
N ARG A 174 5.79 17.93 -3.78
CA ARG A 174 6.33 17.48 -5.07
C ARG A 174 6.26 18.68 -6.01
N LYS A 175 7.40 19.10 -6.56
CA LYS A 175 7.41 20.14 -7.61
C LYS A 175 6.48 19.68 -8.72
N ALA A 176 5.62 20.58 -9.19
CA ALA A 176 4.74 20.30 -10.32
C ALA A 176 5.61 19.72 -11.44
N PRO A 177 5.24 18.55 -12.02
CA PRO A 177 5.97 18.02 -13.15
C PRO A 177 6.01 19.11 -14.23
N ALA A 178 7.19 19.32 -14.82
CA ALA A 178 7.34 20.27 -15.91
C ALA A 178 6.28 19.96 -16.97
N LEU A 179 5.62 21.02 -17.48
CA LEU A 179 4.65 20.93 -18.56
C LEU A 179 5.25 20.09 -19.68
N ARG A 180 4.71 18.87 -19.86
CA ARG A 180 5.12 18.02 -20.97
C ARG A 180 4.56 18.65 -22.23
N THR A 181 5.44 19.04 -23.15
CA THR A 181 5.02 19.52 -24.47
C THR A 181 4.16 18.43 -25.11
N PRO A 182 2.88 18.68 -25.42
CA PRO A 182 2.03 17.67 -26.02
C PRO A 182 2.62 17.26 -27.36
N THR A 183 3.00 15.98 -27.48
CA THR A 183 3.44 15.41 -28.75
C THR A 183 2.25 15.43 -29.70
N ARG A 184 2.23 16.36 -30.66
CA ARG A 184 1.20 16.40 -31.71
C ARG A 184 1.30 15.14 -32.56
N GLY A 185 0.24 14.34 -32.59
CA GLY A 185 0.08 13.21 -33.51
C GLY A 185 -0.60 12.01 -32.85
N ASN A 186 -1.79 11.67 -33.31
CA ASN A 186 -2.72 10.68 -32.72
C ASN A 186 -2.24 9.21 -32.72
N HIS A 187 -0.98 8.90 -33.05
CA HIS A 187 -0.47 7.52 -33.12
C HIS A 187 1.03 7.45 -32.79
N THR A 188 1.42 7.86 -31.59
CA THR A 188 2.80 7.60 -31.14
C THR A 188 2.84 6.23 -30.48
N SER A 189 3.45 5.25 -31.15
CA SER A 189 3.62 3.91 -30.58
C SER A 189 4.37 3.98 -29.25
N VAL A 190 3.96 3.14 -28.28
CA VAL A 190 4.63 3.01 -26.97
C VAL A 190 6.14 2.82 -27.14
N PHE A 191 6.55 2.11 -28.20
CA PHE A 191 7.95 1.96 -28.60
C PHE A 191 8.66 3.30 -28.79
N ARG A 192 8.11 4.25 -29.56
CA ARG A 192 8.74 5.57 -29.77
C ARG A 192 8.83 6.40 -28.50
N VAL A 193 7.84 6.27 -27.61
CA VAL A 193 7.85 6.96 -26.29
C VAL A 193 8.98 6.40 -25.42
N ILE A 194 9.14 5.08 -25.37
CA ILE A 194 10.22 4.40 -24.64
C ILE A 194 11.59 4.74 -25.23
N THR A 195 11.75 4.73 -26.56
CA THR A 195 13.01 5.10 -27.21
C THR A 195 13.39 6.56 -26.92
N GLY A 196 12.42 7.48 -26.91
CA GLY A 196 12.63 8.88 -26.54
C GLY A 196 13.05 9.02 -25.07
N TYR A 197 12.42 8.28 -24.17
CA TYR A 197 12.76 8.24 -22.75
C TYR A 197 14.18 7.72 -22.51
N HIS A 198 14.60 6.65 -23.19
CA HIS A 198 15.98 6.14 -23.10
C HIS A 198 17.02 7.14 -23.63
N LYS A 199 16.74 7.83 -24.75
CA LYS A 199 17.64 8.86 -25.28
C LYS A 199 17.84 10.04 -24.33
N GLN A 200 16.78 10.47 -23.64
CA GLN A 200 16.87 11.54 -22.63
C GLN A 200 17.65 11.11 -21.38
N ARG A 201 17.63 9.82 -21.04
CA ARG A 201 18.31 9.28 -19.86
C ARG A 201 19.79 8.97 -20.09
N VAL A 202 20.18 8.67 -21.33
CA VAL A 202 21.58 8.35 -21.72
C VAL A 202 22.42 9.61 -21.96
N ASN A 203 21.81 10.80 -22.03
CA ASN A 203 22.54 12.05 -22.28
C ASN A 203 22.55 13.04 -21.08
N PRO A 204 23.19 12.70 -19.93
CA PRO A 204 23.41 13.67 -18.86
C PRO A 204 24.75 14.43 -18.97
N LEU A 205 25.44 14.42 -20.11
CA LEU A 205 26.71 15.16 -20.28
C LEU A 205 26.71 15.99 -21.56
N LEU A 206 26.22 17.22 -21.45
CA LEU A 206 26.73 18.44 -22.10
C LEU A 206 25.81 19.60 -21.75
N LYS A 207 26.03 20.15 -20.55
CA LYS A 207 25.98 21.59 -20.23
C LYS A 207 26.65 21.80 -18.89
#